data_AF-A0A929RWQ6-F1
#
_entry.id   AF-A0A929RWQ6-F1
#
_cell.length_a   1.000
_cell.length_b   1.000
_cell.length_c   1.000
_cell.angle_alpha   90.00
_cell.angle_beta   90.00
_cell.angle_gamma   90.00
#
_symmetry.space_group_name_H-M   'P 1'
#
loop_
_entity.id
_entity.type
_entity.pdbx_description
1 polymer ?
#
loop_
_entity_poly.entity_id
_entity_poly.type
_entity_poly.pdbx_seq_one_letter_code
_entity_poly.pdbx_strand_id
1 'polypeptide(L)'
;MNNWNKLRDLAYQTAKDHGFHDGDESVQHYLCLVITELAEAVEADRKCRRARVNMYEKESTTPQVQQHVDKHKEFCFKMFIKDTVEDELADATIRLLDLAGMIGLDLNAKIPQMINVCNSVNDGLGTEYTDSTLTEHIYQIIRELTRIDPKDAIICALGEIVTLTEFLEIDLAKHIELKMEYNNGRSHKHGKKY
;
A
#
# COMPACT_ATOMS: atom_id res chain seq x y z
N MET A 1 -0.72 -6.14 12.01
CA MET A 1 -0.30 -4.73 12.25
C MET A 1 -1.15 -4.16 13.37
N ASN A 2 -0.54 -3.67 14.46
CA ASN A 2 -1.30 -3.35 15.70
C ASN A 2 -1.25 -1.87 16.11
N ASN A 3 -0.54 -1.02 15.37
CA ASN A 3 -0.47 0.42 15.64
C ASN A 3 -0.52 1.23 14.35
N TRP A 4 -1.73 1.40 13.83
CA TRP A 4 -2.04 2.12 12.59
C TRP A 4 -1.64 3.59 12.68
N ASN A 5 -1.82 4.25 13.83
CA ASN A 5 -1.43 5.65 14.00
C ASN A 5 0.09 5.84 13.90
N LYS A 6 0.88 4.94 14.50
CA LYS A 6 2.34 4.99 14.36
C LYS A 6 2.78 4.82 12.91
N LEU A 7 2.14 3.92 12.17
CA LEU A 7 2.46 3.66 10.77
C LEU A 7 2.03 4.84 9.88
N ARG A 8 0.86 5.43 10.14
CA ARG A 8 0.38 6.69 9.55
C ARG A 8 1.39 7.82 9.73
N ASP A 9 1.82 8.04 10.97
CA ASP A 9 2.76 9.12 11.30
C ASP A 9 4.10 8.93 10.59
N LEU A 10 4.59 7.68 10.52
CA LEU A 10 5.81 7.35 9.79
C LEU A 10 5.67 7.58 8.29
N ALA A 11 4.57 7.12 7.67
CA ALA A 11 4.32 7.31 6.24
C ALA A 11 4.25 8.80 5.89
N TYR A 12 3.46 9.58 6.64
CA TYR A 12 3.30 11.01 6.43
C TYR A 12 4.61 11.78 6.64
N GLN A 13 5.35 11.49 7.72
CA GLN A 13 6.63 12.16 7.94
C GLN A 13 7.64 11.82 6.83
N THR A 14 7.69 10.56 6.39
CA THR A 14 8.56 10.15 5.28
C THR A 14 8.18 10.88 3.99
N ALA A 15 6.90 10.99 3.67
CA ALA A 15 6.42 11.71 2.50
C ALA A 15 6.80 13.21 2.56
N LYS A 16 6.68 13.83 3.74
CA LYS A 16 7.13 15.22 3.97
C LYS A 16 8.63 15.37 3.79
N ASP A 17 9.43 14.49 4.35
CA ASP A 17 10.90 14.54 4.25
C ASP A 17 11.38 14.38 2.80
N HIS A 18 10.61 13.68 1.97
CA HIS A 18 10.85 13.53 0.53
C HIS A 18 10.16 14.61 -0.32
N GLY A 19 9.50 15.60 0.29
CA GLY A 19 8.91 16.77 -0.36
C GLY A 19 7.60 16.52 -1.12
N PHE A 20 6.89 15.43 -0.83
CA PHE A 20 5.58 15.15 -1.41
C PHE A 20 4.46 16.09 -0.91
N HIS A 21 4.76 16.90 0.11
CA HIS A 21 3.85 17.89 0.73
C HIS A 21 4.41 19.31 0.68
N ASP A 22 5.32 19.60 -0.26
CA ASP A 22 5.90 20.93 -0.43
C ASP A 22 4.94 21.93 -1.12
N GLY A 23 3.86 21.43 -1.71
CA GLY A 23 2.83 22.23 -2.38
C GLY A 23 1.49 22.25 -1.65
N ASP A 24 0.48 22.84 -2.29
CA ASP A 24 -0.88 22.98 -1.79
C ASP A 24 -1.86 22.05 -2.53
N GLU A 25 -1.40 20.84 -2.91
CA GLU A 25 -2.21 19.87 -3.63
C GLU A 25 -3.45 19.44 -2.83
N SER A 26 -4.57 19.22 -3.54
CA SER A 26 -5.84 18.87 -2.89
C SER A 26 -5.88 17.41 -2.45
N VAL A 27 -6.82 17.07 -1.56
CA VAL A 27 -7.08 15.66 -1.18
C VAL A 27 -7.36 14.79 -2.41
N GLN A 28 -8.05 15.31 -3.42
CA GLN A 28 -8.33 14.58 -4.67
C GLN A 28 -7.05 14.29 -5.47
N HIS A 29 -6.03 15.14 -5.39
CA HIS A 29 -4.73 14.87 -5.99
C HIS A 29 -4.12 13.60 -5.38
N TYR A 30 -4.05 13.53 -4.05
CA TYR A 30 -3.49 12.37 -3.36
C TYR A 30 -4.34 11.10 -3.52
N LEU A 31 -5.67 11.22 -3.55
CA LEU A 31 -6.56 10.08 -3.86
C LEU A 31 -6.29 9.54 -5.27
N CYS A 32 -5.99 10.41 -6.24
CA CYS A 32 -5.59 9.97 -7.59
C CYS A 32 -4.29 9.15 -7.56
N LEU A 33 -3.32 9.52 -6.71
CA LEU A 33 -2.09 8.74 -6.56
C LEU A 33 -2.37 7.35 -5.95
N VAL A 34 -3.27 7.25 -4.96
CA VAL A 34 -3.73 5.95 -4.44
C VAL A 34 -4.34 5.10 -5.56
N ILE A 35 -5.21 5.69 -6.39
CA ILE A 35 -5.85 4.99 -7.51
C ILE A 35 -4.81 4.47 -8.52
N THR A 36 -3.74 5.24 -8.78
CA THR A 36 -2.68 4.77 -9.69
C THR A 36 -1.92 3.58 -9.13
N GLU A 37 -1.59 3.54 -7.83
CA GLU A 37 -0.93 2.36 -7.25
C GLU A 37 -1.87 1.13 -7.27
N LEU A 38 -3.18 1.33 -7.00
CA LEU A 38 -4.18 0.26 -7.13
C LEU A 38 -4.29 -0.27 -8.57
N ALA A 39 -4.19 0.61 -9.57
CA ALA A 39 -4.16 0.19 -10.97
C ALA A 39 -2.86 -0.56 -11.32
N GLU A 40 -1.72 -0.17 -10.73
CA GLU A 40 -0.45 -0.91 -10.87
C GLU A 40 -0.56 -2.33 -10.28
N ALA A 41 -1.31 -2.52 -9.18
CA ALA A 41 -1.60 -3.85 -8.62
C ALA A 41 -2.38 -4.73 -9.61
N VAL A 42 -3.40 -4.18 -10.28
CA VAL A 42 -4.16 -4.89 -11.33
C VAL A 42 -3.25 -5.23 -12.51
N GLU A 43 -2.38 -4.31 -12.94
CA GLU A 43 -1.42 -4.56 -14.01
C GLU A 43 -0.38 -5.63 -13.65
N ALA A 44 0.02 -5.72 -12.37
CA ALA A 44 0.88 -6.78 -11.87
C ALA A 44 0.17 -8.14 -11.88
N ASP A 45 -1.09 -8.18 -11.45
CA ASP A 45 -1.93 -9.40 -11.46
C ASP A 45 -2.13 -9.93 -12.89
N ARG A 46 -2.46 -9.05 -13.85
CA ARG A 46 -2.58 -9.39 -15.28
C ARG A 46 -1.31 -10.02 -15.86
N LYS A 47 -0.14 -9.70 -15.29
CA LYS A 47 1.18 -10.22 -15.69
C LYS A 47 1.64 -11.39 -14.83
N CYS A 48 0.80 -11.87 -13.90
CA CYS A 48 1.12 -12.89 -12.90
C CYS A 48 2.39 -12.53 -12.09
N ARG A 49 2.62 -11.25 -11.80
CA ARG A 49 3.78 -10.78 -11.05
C ARG A 49 3.49 -10.84 -9.55
N ARG A 50 4.08 -11.84 -8.89
CA ARG A 50 4.00 -12.06 -7.44
C ARG A 50 5.37 -11.92 -6.81
N ALA A 51 5.42 -11.33 -5.62
CA ALA A 51 6.67 -11.17 -4.89
C ALA A 51 7.29 -12.50 -4.49
N ARG A 52 8.62 -12.53 -4.44
CA ARG A 52 9.43 -13.68 -4.01
C ARG A 52 10.19 -13.33 -2.75
N VAL A 53 9.46 -13.14 -1.64
CA VAL A 53 10.03 -12.71 -0.34
C VAL A 53 11.16 -13.63 0.11
N ASN A 54 10.99 -14.96 -0.01
CA ASN A 54 12.06 -15.92 0.34
C ASN A 54 13.36 -15.70 -0.46
N MET A 55 13.25 -15.32 -1.73
CA MET A 55 14.43 -15.01 -2.56
C MET A 55 15.03 -13.66 -2.14
N TYR A 56 14.19 -12.66 -1.85
CA TYR A 56 14.68 -11.39 -1.32
C TYR A 56 15.46 -11.57 -0.02
N GLU A 57 14.93 -12.29 0.97
CA GLU A 57 15.57 -12.49 2.27
C GLU A 57 16.90 -13.24 2.15
N LYS A 58 16.93 -14.28 1.30
CA LYS A 58 18.13 -15.06 1.04
C LYS A 58 19.22 -14.26 0.34
N GLU A 59 18.86 -13.50 -0.70
CA GLU A 59 19.85 -12.87 -1.58
C GLU A 59 20.24 -11.45 -1.10
N SER A 60 19.37 -10.71 -0.41
CA SER A 60 19.66 -9.34 0.05
C SER A 60 20.76 -9.27 1.12
N THR A 61 21.05 -10.38 1.80
CA THR A 61 22.06 -10.48 2.86
C THR A 61 23.42 -11.00 2.37
N THR A 62 23.55 -11.34 1.08
CA THR A 62 24.75 -11.93 0.47
C THR A 62 25.37 -11.03 -0.62
N PRO A 63 25.76 -9.78 -0.30
CA PRO A 63 26.36 -8.89 -1.28
C PRO A 63 27.71 -9.44 -1.76
N GLN A 64 27.95 -9.37 -3.07
CA GLN A 64 29.25 -9.76 -3.65
C GLN A 64 30.39 -8.82 -3.21
N VAL A 65 30.05 -7.57 -2.86
CA VAL A 65 30.99 -6.53 -2.41
C VAL A 65 30.42 -5.85 -1.17
N GLN A 66 31.08 -6.01 -0.02
CA GLN A 66 30.59 -5.52 1.28
C GLN A 66 30.38 -4.00 1.34
N GLN A 67 31.08 -3.22 0.50
CA GLN A 67 30.94 -1.76 0.41
C GLN A 67 29.69 -1.31 -0.36
N HIS A 68 28.91 -2.24 -0.92
CA HIS A 68 27.74 -1.96 -1.76
C HIS A 68 26.45 -2.59 -1.22
N VAL A 69 26.37 -2.82 0.10
CA VAL A 69 25.21 -3.45 0.76
C VAL A 69 23.90 -2.76 0.40
N ASP A 70 23.83 -1.43 0.47
CA ASP A 70 22.58 -0.70 0.20
C ASP A 70 22.15 -0.81 -1.27
N LYS A 71 23.10 -0.70 -2.20
CA LYS A 71 22.83 -0.89 -3.65
C LYS A 71 22.41 -2.32 -3.96
N HIS A 72 22.98 -3.30 -3.25
CA HIS A 72 22.64 -4.71 -3.40
C HIS A 72 21.22 -4.99 -2.90
N LYS A 73 20.86 -4.45 -1.73
CA LYS A 73 19.48 -4.50 -1.21
C LYS A 73 18.49 -3.86 -2.17
N GLU A 74 18.81 -2.68 -2.69
CA GLU A 74 17.98 -1.98 -3.69
C GLU A 74 17.77 -2.85 -4.94
N PHE A 75 18.83 -3.49 -5.43
CA PHE A 75 18.76 -4.43 -6.55
C PHE A 75 17.87 -5.63 -6.23
N CYS A 76 18.05 -6.27 -5.07
CA CYS A 76 17.22 -7.39 -4.64
C CYS A 76 15.74 -6.99 -4.51
N PHE A 77 15.45 -5.80 -3.99
CA PHE A 77 14.08 -5.29 -3.90
C PHE A 77 13.48 -5.17 -5.31
N LYS A 78 14.20 -4.53 -6.24
CA LYS A 78 13.77 -4.37 -7.64
C LYS A 78 13.56 -5.70 -8.35
N MET A 79 14.34 -6.72 -8.02
CA MET A 79 14.29 -8.03 -8.68
C MET A 79 13.20 -8.95 -8.15
N PHE A 80 12.91 -8.90 -6.84
CA PHE A 80 12.09 -9.91 -6.17
C PHE A 80 10.79 -9.37 -5.60
N ILE A 81 10.68 -8.06 -5.36
CA ILE A 81 9.54 -7.43 -4.70
C ILE A 81 8.87 -6.43 -5.62
N LYS A 82 9.65 -5.56 -6.27
CA LYS A 82 9.12 -4.42 -7.02
C LYS A 82 8.20 -4.83 -8.18
N ASP A 83 7.18 -4.00 -8.44
CA ASP A 83 6.22 -4.15 -9.55
C ASP A 83 5.41 -5.46 -9.49
N THR A 84 5.14 -5.94 -8.26
CA THR A 84 4.32 -7.13 -7.98
C THR A 84 3.03 -6.72 -7.28
N VAL A 85 2.01 -7.60 -7.30
CA VAL A 85 0.72 -7.32 -6.63
C VAL A 85 0.93 -6.88 -5.19
N GLU A 86 1.81 -7.56 -4.45
CA GLU A 86 2.09 -7.27 -3.06
C GLU A 86 2.78 -5.93 -2.83
N ASP A 87 3.71 -5.55 -3.72
CA ASP A 87 4.39 -4.24 -3.67
C ASP A 87 3.43 -3.09 -3.92
N GLU A 88 2.53 -3.23 -4.90
CA GLU A 88 1.60 -2.15 -5.27
C GLU A 88 0.44 -2.01 -4.28
N LEU A 89 -0.05 -3.11 -3.69
CA LEU A 89 -0.98 -3.02 -2.55
C LEU A 89 -0.34 -2.36 -1.32
N ALA A 90 0.95 -2.62 -1.08
CA ALA A 90 1.71 -1.94 -0.04
C ALA A 90 1.92 -0.45 -0.35
N ASP A 91 2.24 -0.08 -1.59
CA ASP A 91 2.39 1.33 -1.98
C ASP A 91 1.07 2.09 -1.86
N ALA A 92 -0.04 1.51 -2.33
CA ALA A 92 -1.39 2.06 -2.15
C ALA A 92 -1.72 2.27 -0.66
N THR A 93 -1.37 1.30 0.19
CA THR A 93 -1.55 1.39 1.64
C THR A 93 -0.71 2.53 2.24
N ILE A 94 0.56 2.67 1.83
CA ILE A 94 1.44 3.76 2.29
C ILE A 94 0.88 5.13 1.86
N ARG A 95 0.36 5.25 0.64
CA ARG A 95 -0.30 6.48 0.16
C ARG A 95 -1.55 6.84 0.97
N LEU A 96 -2.36 5.84 1.32
CA LEU A 96 -3.52 6.04 2.20
C LEU A 96 -3.14 6.46 3.62
N LEU A 97 -2.06 5.87 4.17
CA LEU A 97 -1.53 6.22 5.49
C LEU A 97 -0.91 7.62 5.52
N ASP A 98 -0.17 7.98 4.49
CA ASP A 98 0.34 9.33 4.25
C ASP A 98 -0.81 10.34 4.24
N LEU A 99 -1.82 10.09 3.39
CA LEU A 99 -2.99 10.94 3.29
C LEU A 99 -3.75 11.04 4.63
N ALA A 100 -3.94 9.92 5.34
CA ALA A 100 -4.55 9.89 6.67
C ALA A 100 -3.77 10.75 7.69
N GLY A 101 -2.43 10.78 7.61
CA GLY A 101 -1.58 11.63 8.43
C GLY A 101 -1.76 13.11 8.10
N MET A 102 -1.81 13.45 6.81
CA MET A 102 -2.05 14.82 6.33
C MET A 102 -3.35 15.41 6.88
N ILE A 103 -4.44 14.62 6.91
CA ILE A 103 -5.75 15.06 7.42
C ILE A 103 -6.01 14.75 8.90
N GLY A 104 -5.03 14.16 9.61
CA GLY A 104 -5.09 13.92 11.05
C GLY A 104 -6.09 12.85 11.52
N LEU A 105 -6.26 11.75 10.77
CA LEU A 105 -7.18 10.67 11.14
C LEU A 105 -6.64 9.72 12.20
N ASP A 106 -7.39 9.48 13.28
CA ASP A 106 -7.13 8.37 14.21
C ASP A 106 -7.62 7.03 13.64
N LEU A 107 -6.68 6.14 13.32
CA LEU A 107 -6.90 4.87 12.64
C LEU A 107 -6.97 3.66 13.58
N ASN A 108 -6.43 3.75 14.80
CA ASN A 108 -6.23 2.57 15.66
C ASN A 108 -7.54 1.84 16.02
N ALA A 109 -8.62 2.58 16.23
CA ALA A 109 -9.94 2.00 16.46
C ALA A 109 -10.72 1.78 15.16
N LYS A 110 -10.50 2.62 14.14
CA LYS A 110 -11.31 2.65 12.92
C LYS A 110 -11.00 1.51 11.97
N ILE A 111 -9.72 1.17 11.80
CA ILE A 111 -9.32 0.09 10.89
C ILE A 111 -9.82 -1.28 11.37
N PRO A 112 -9.65 -1.68 12.65
CA PRO A 112 -10.23 -2.94 13.14
C PRO A 112 -11.75 -3.00 13.01
N GLN A 113 -12.44 -1.88 13.24
CA GLN A 113 -13.90 -1.80 13.03
C GLN A 113 -14.26 -1.99 11.56
N MET A 114 -13.53 -1.37 10.64
CA MET A 114 -13.77 -1.52 9.21
C MET A 114 -13.52 -2.95 8.73
N ILE A 115 -12.41 -3.58 9.16
CA ILE A 115 -12.12 -4.99 8.84
C ILE A 115 -13.27 -5.90 9.29
N ASN A 116 -13.81 -5.67 10.50
CA ASN A 116 -14.98 -6.42 10.98
C ASN A 116 -16.21 -6.20 10.09
N VAL A 117 -16.43 -4.97 9.59
CA VAL A 117 -17.50 -4.69 8.63
C VAL A 117 -17.26 -5.46 7.34
N CYS A 118 -16.08 -5.34 6.72
CA CYS A 118 -15.71 -6.04 5.48
C CYS A 118 -15.93 -7.55 5.59
N ASN A 119 -15.51 -8.16 6.71
CA ASN A 119 -15.69 -9.59 6.96
C ASN A 119 -17.15 -10.01 7.26
N SER A 120 -18.02 -9.05 7.60
CA SER A 120 -19.44 -9.31 7.91
C SER A 120 -20.38 -9.09 6.73
N VAL A 121 -19.89 -8.51 5.62
CA VAL A 121 -20.72 -8.28 4.43
C VAL A 121 -20.96 -9.61 3.72
N ASN A 122 -22.14 -10.19 3.94
CA ASN A 122 -22.83 -10.94 2.90
C ASN A 122 -23.55 -9.90 2.04
N ASP A 123 -23.14 -9.71 0.80
CA ASP A 123 -23.57 -8.59 -0.05
C ASP A 123 -25.07 -8.58 -0.43
N GLY A 124 -25.85 -9.53 0.08
CA GLY A 124 -27.28 -9.67 -0.21
C GLY A 124 -27.59 -10.03 -1.67
N LEU A 125 -26.56 -10.16 -2.52
CA LEU A 125 -26.60 -10.58 -3.91
C LEU A 125 -26.22 -12.06 -4.06
N GLY A 126 -25.78 -12.70 -2.98
CA GLY A 126 -25.44 -14.13 -2.95
C GLY A 126 -24.05 -14.43 -3.51
N THR A 127 -23.22 -13.41 -3.69
CA THR A 127 -21.80 -13.54 -4.02
C THR A 127 -20.99 -13.40 -2.75
N GLU A 128 -20.31 -14.46 -2.35
CA GLU A 128 -19.41 -14.38 -1.20
C GLU A 128 -18.19 -13.51 -1.58
N TYR A 129 -17.56 -12.85 -0.60
CA TYR A 129 -16.30 -12.10 -0.80
C TYR A 129 -15.23 -12.93 -1.54
N THR A 130 -15.32 -14.26 -1.40
CA THR A 130 -14.46 -15.29 -1.99
C THR A 130 -14.67 -15.52 -3.49
N ASP A 131 -15.80 -15.10 -4.05
CA ASP A 131 -16.15 -15.31 -5.47
C ASP A 131 -15.61 -14.19 -6.39
N SER A 132 -15.19 -13.05 -5.80
CA SER A 132 -14.71 -11.88 -6.54
C SER A 132 -13.23 -11.97 -6.88
N THR A 133 -12.88 -11.57 -8.10
CA THR A 133 -11.49 -11.46 -8.57
C THR A 133 -10.77 -10.28 -7.93
N LEU A 134 -9.42 -10.29 -7.96
CA LEU A 134 -8.62 -9.14 -7.51
C LEU A 134 -9.03 -7.84 -8.20
N THR A 135 -9.33 -7.89 -9.50
CA THR A 135 -9.74 -6.70 -10.26
C THR A 135 -11.09 -6.15 -9.79
N GLU A 136 -12.05 -7.02 -9.42
CA GLU A 136 -13.34 -6.59 -8.88
C GLU A 136 -13.20 -5.98 -7.49
N HIS A 137 -12.36 -6.55 -6.62
CA HIS A 137 -12.03 -5.97 -5.32
C HIS A 137 -11.39 -4.58 -5.47
N ILE A 138 -10.41 -4.44 -6.36
CA ILE A 138 -9.77 -3.13 -6.64
C ILE A 138 -10.79 -2.12 -7.19
N TYR A 139 -11.71 -2.56 -8.05
CA TYR A 139 -12.79 -1.70 -8.54
C TYR A 139 -13.68 -1.19 -7.40
N GLN A 140 -14.05 -2.03 -6.43
CA GLN A 140 -14.84 -1.61 -5.28
C GLN A 140 -14.10 -0.56 -4.43
N ILE A 141 -12.81 -0.79 -4.15
CA ILE A 141 -11.96 0.17 -3.42
C ILE A 141 -11.97 1.53 -4.15
N ILE A 142 -11.71 1.54 -5.46
CA ILE A 142 -11.70 2.77 -6.27
C ILE A 142 -13.08 3.45 -6.28
N ARG A 143 -14.15 2.66 -6.34
CA ARG A 143 -15.53 3.19 -6.29
C ARG A 143 -15.78 3.94 -4.98
N GLU A 144 -15.34 3.41 -3.83
CA GLU A 144 -15.50 4.12 -2.55
C GLU A 144 -14.58 5.35 -2.47
N LEU A 145 -13.33 5.25 -2.92
CA LEU A 145 -12.39 6.39 -2.97
C LEU A 145 -12.94 7.62 -3.73
N THR A 146 -13.83 7.40 -4.70
CA THR A 146 -14.38 8.45 -5.56
C THR A 146 -15.80 8.90 -5.19
N ARG A 147 -16.47 8.21 -4.27
CA ARG A 147 -17.91 8.39 -4.01
C ARG A 147 -18.24 9.04 -2.67
N ILE A 148 -17.49 8.73 -1.62
CA ILE A 148 -17.81 9.15 -0.24
C ILE A 148 -16.86 10.23 0.28
N ASP A 149 -17.12 10.73 1.50
CA ASP A 149 -16.24 11.70 2.14
C ASP A 149 -14.80 11.15 2.22
N PRO A 150 -13.77 11.96 1.93
CA PRO A 150 -12.39 11.46 1.91
C PRO A 150 -11.94 10.76 3.20
N LYS A 151 -12.44 11.18 4.37
CA LYS A 151 -12.08 10.54 5.63
C LYS A 151 -12.57 9.10 5.67
N ASP A 152 -13.84 8.91 5.33
CA ASP A 152 -14.48 7.60 5.31
C ASP A 152 -13.90 6.73 4.19
N ALA A 153 -13.65 7.33 3.02
CA ALA A 153 -13.01 6.67 1.88
C ALA A 153 -11.65 6.06 2.23
N ILE A 154 -10.80 6.81 2.94
CA ILE A 154 -9.47 6.33 3.37
C ILE A 154 -9.61 5.14 4.34
N ILE A 155 -10.54 5.22 5.28
CA ILE A 155 -10.77 4.14 6.26
C ILE A 155 -11.31 2.89 5.57
N CYS A 156 -12.29 3.04 4.67
CA CYS A 156 -12.84 1.95 3.88
C CYS A 156 -11.75 1.29 3.03
N ALA A 157 -10.99 2.07 2.26
CA ALA A 157 -9.94 1.54 1.40
C ALA A 157 -8.85 0.81 2.17
N LEU A 158 -8.41 1.34 3.32
CA LEU A 158 -7.45 0.64 4.19
C LEU A 158 -8.02 -0.68 4.73
N GLY A 159 -9.28 -0.69 5.17
CA GLY A 159 -9.95 -1.91 5.63
C GLY A 159 -10.06 -2.96 4.53
N GLU A 160 -10.53 -2.56 3.35
CA GLU A 160 -10.70 -3.43 2.19
C GLU A 160 -9.36 -4.00 1.69
N ILE A 161 -8.29 -3.19 1.61
CA ILE A 161 -6.96 -3.69 1.23
C ILE A 161 -6.47 -4.72 2.26
N VAL A 162 -6.63 -4.47 3.56
CA VAL A 162 -6.23 -5.43 4.60
C VAL A 162 -7.01 -6.74 4.44
N THR A 163 -8.33 -6.69 4.35
CA THR A 163 -9.18 -7.87 4.15
C THR A 163 -8.83 -8.61 2.86
N LEU A 164 -8.56 -7.90 1.76
CA LEU A 164 -8.13 -8.49 0.50
C LEU A 164 -6.78 -9.21 0.65
N THR A 165 -5.80 -8.60 1.31
CA THR A 165 -4.50 -9.24 1.53
C THR A 165 -4.59 -10.45 2.45
N GLU A 166 -5.46 -10.43 3.45
CA GLU A 166 -5.75 -11.61 4.28
C GLU A 166 -6.34 -12.75 3.44
N PHE A 167 -7.32 -12.44 2.58
CA PHE A 167 -7.93 -13.43 1.68
C PHE A 167 -6.92 -14.01 0.66
N LEU A 168 -6.00 -13.19 0.15
CA LEU A 168 -4.97 -13.59 -0.81
C LEU A 168 -3.73 -14.22 -0.15
N GLU A 169 -3.74 -14.41 1.17
CA GLU A 169 -2.62 -14.91 1.96
C GLU A 169 -1.33 -14.08 1.77
N ILE A 170 -1.47 -12.76 1.64
CA ILE A 170 -0.38 -11.80 1.49
C ILE A 170 -0.01 -11.20 2.85
N ASP A 171 1.27 -11.29 3.24
CA ASP A 171 1.80 -10.56 4.40
C ASP A 171 2.00 -9.07 4.07
N LEU A 172 0.90 -8.32 4.12
CA LEU A 172 0.91 -6.88 3.83
C LEU A 172 1.88 -6.11 4.75
N ALA A 173 2.03 -6.53 6.01
CA ALA A 173 2.91 -5.86 6.96
C ALA A 173 4.37 -5.93 6.50
N LYS A 174 4.80 -7.12 6.06
CA LYS A 174 6.13 -7.33 5.49
C LYS A 174 6.35 -6.49 4.24
N HIS A 175 5.37 -6.41 3.35
CA HIS A 175 5.50 -5.62 2.12
C HIS A 175 5.57 -4.12 2.37
N ILE A 176 4.80 -3.60 3.33
CA ILE A 176 4.91 -2.20 3.78
C ILE A 176 6.30 -1.92 4.35
N GLU A 177 6.82 -2.80 5.22
CA GLU A 177 8.17 -2.66 5.79
C GLU A 177 9.24 -2.57 4.69
N LEU A 178 9.22 -3.52 3.74
CA LEU A 178 10.16 -3.54 2.62
C LEU A 178 10.04 -2.29 1.74
N LYS A 179 8.82 -1.85 1.43
CA LYS A 179 8.57 -0.67 0.59
C LYS A 179 8.98 0.62 1.30
N MET A 180 8.77 0.74 2.61
CA MET A 180 9.24 1.87 3.41
C MET A 180 10.78 1.90 3.51
N GLU A 181 11.45 0.76 3.73
CA GLU A 181 12.93 0.68 3.70
C GLU A 181 13.46 1.13 2.34
N TYR A 182 12.86 0.62 1.25
CA TYR A 182 13.21 1.01 -0.12
C TYR A 182 13.01 2.51 -0.38
N ASN A 183 11.88 3.09 0.06
CA ASN A 183 11.55 4.49 -0.16
C ASN A 183 12.43 5.45 0.66
N ASN A 184 12.85 5.08 1.88
CA ASN A 184 13.67 5.93 2.75
C ASN A 184 15.05 6.27 2.14
N GLY A 185 15.58 5.43 1.25
CA GLY A 185 16.83 5.68 0.55
C GLY A 185 16.70 6.52 -0.73
N ARG A 186 15.49 6.97 -1.09
CA ARG A 186 15.24 7.61 -2.39
C ARG A 186 15.46 9.11 -2.35
N SER A 187 15.75 9.68 -3.53
CA SER A 187 15.86 11.12 -3.69
C SER A 187 14.52 11.83 -3.49
N HIS A 188 14.56 13.15 -3.32
CA HIS A 188 13.38 14.03 -3.31
C HIS A 188 12.36 13.67 -4.41
N LYS A 189 11.08 13.54 -4.03
CA LYS A 189 9.94 13.07 -4.83
C LYS A 189 10.21 11.81 -5.63
N HIS A 190 11.22 11.04 -5.24
CA HIS A 190 11.69 9.86 -5.95
C HIS A 190 12.05 10.11 -7.43
N GLY A 191 12.38 11.36 -7.79
CA GLY A 191 12.61 11.79 -9.18
C GLY A 191 11.33 11.97 -10.00
N LYS A 192 10.14 11.90 -9.39
CA LYS A 192 8.84 12.22 -9.99
C LYS A 192 8.50 13.71 -9.78
N LYS A 193 7.52 14.21 -10.53
CA LYS A 193 7.02 15.60 -10.41
C LYS A 193 6.26 15.81 -9.10
N TYR A 194 5.54 14.78 -8.69
CA TYR A 194 4.70 14.63 -7.52
C TYR A 194 4.66 13.14 -7.18
#